data_AF-A0A6M4G0B3-F1
#
_entry.id   AF-A0A6M4G0B3-F1
#
_cell.length_a   1.000
_cell.length_b   1.000
_cell.length_c   1.000
_cell.angle_alpha   90.00
_cell.angle_beta   90.00
_cell.angle_gamma   90.00
#
_symmetry.space_group_name_H-M   'P 1'
#
loop_
_entity.id
_entity.type
_entity.pdbx_description
1 polymer ?
#
loop_
_entity_poly.entity_id
_entity_poly.type
_entity_poly.pdbx_seq_one_letter_code
_entity_poly.pdbx_strand_id
1 'polypeptide(L)' 'MNQLSPDTQTMLDSLRAAVAETLERKRRLGHYAVIWQDGKPVLVGEDAPEQPYQQPSNDQKSKG' A
#
# COMPACT_ATOMS: atom_id res chain seq x y z
N MET A 1 14.35 -5.59 22.70
CA MET A 1 13.84 -6.14 21.42
C MET A 1 12.52 -6.86 21.68
N ASN A 2 11.46 -6.48 20.99
CA ASN A 2 10.13 -7.08 21.14
C ASN A 2 10.11 -8.44 20.42
N GLN A 3 10.68 -9.47 21.06
CA GLN A 3 10.70 -10.82 20.51
C GLN A 3 9.28 -11.36 20.52
N LEU A 4 8.63 -11.32 19.36
CA LEU A 4 7.30 -11.87 19.16
C LEU A 4 7.38 -13.39 19.36
N SER A 5 6.45 -13.95 20.12
CA SER A 5 6.34 -15.39 20.28
C SER A 5 6.22 -16.06 18.91
N PRO A 6 6.76 -17.28 18.72
CA PRO A 6 6.73 -17.97 17.42
C PRO A 6 5.32 -18.10 16.84
N ASP A 7 4.30 -18.29 17.68
CA ASP A 7 2.88 -18.24 17.29
C ASP A 7 2.46 -16.88 16.73
N THR A 8 2.88 -15.78 17.35
CA THR A 8 2.59 -14.41 16.89
C THR A 8 3.27 -14.13 15.55
N GLN A 9 4.49 -14.64 15.35
CA GLN A 9 5.19 -14.53 14.09
C GLN A 9 4.47 -15.31 12.98
N THR A 10 3.95 -16.50 13.31
CA THR A 10 3.21 -17.36 12.39
C THR A 10 1.85 -16.75 12.00
N MET A 11 1.15 -16.12 12.96
CA MET A 11 -0.07 -15.36 12.68
C MET A 11 0.19 -14.15 11.78
N LEU A 12 1.28 -13.41 12.03
CA LEU A 12 1.66 -12.27 11.21
C LEU A 12 2.04 -12.71 9.79
N ASP A 13 2.74 -13.82 9.66
CA ASP A 13 3.14 -14.38 8.37
C ASP A 13 1.91 -14.83 7.56
N SER A 14 0.99 -15.56 8.20
CA SER A 14 -0.28 -15.97 7.58
C SER A 14 -1.09 -14.77 7.09
N LEU A 15 -1.16 -13.69 7.88
CA LEU A 15 -1.85 -12.47 7.49
C LEU A 15 -1.16 -11.79 6.31
N ARG A 16 0.18 -11.70 6.34
CA ARG A 16 0.97 -11.13 5.23
C ARG A 16 0.79 -11.92 3.95
N ALA A 17 0.80 -13.25 4.03
CA ALA A 17 0.58 -14.13 2.89
C ALA A 17 -0.80 -13.92 2.28
N ALA A 18 -1.87 -13.95 3.09
CA ALA A 18 -3.23 -13.75 2.60
C ALA A 18 -3.43 -12.37 1.94
N VAL A 19 -2.83 -11.33 2.52
CA VAL A 19 -2.84 -9.97 1.93
C VAL A 19 -2.05 -9.94 0.63
N ALA A 20 -0.85 -10.53 0.59
CA ALA A 20 -0.03 -10.59 -0.62
C ALA A 20 -0.72 -11.34 -1.76
N GLU A 21 -1.31 -12.49 -1.49
CA GLU A 21 -2.06 -13.28 -2.49
C GLU A 21 -3.26 -12.51 -3.03
N THR A 22 -3.99 -11.81 -2.16
CA THR A 22 -5.15 -10.99 -2.56
C THR A 22 -4.72 -9.81 -3.45
N LEU A 23 -3.63 -9.15 -3.09
CA LEU A 23 -3.06 -8.04 -3.85
C LEU A 23 -2.52 -8.51 -5.20
N GLU A 24 -1.83 -9.66 -5.25
CA GLU A 24 -1.34 -10.23 -6.49
C GLU A 24 -2.50 -10.65 -7.42
N ARG A 25 -3.55 -11.25 -6.87
CA ARG A 25 -4.74 -11.60 -7.65
C ARG A 25 -5.42 -10.37 -8.25
N LYS A 26 -5.48 -9.27 -7.50
CA LYS A 26 -5.99 -7.98 -8.00
C LYS A 26 -5.07 -7.37 -9.05
N ARG A 27 -3.74 -7.48 -8.87
CA ARG A 27 -2.74 -7.05 -9.85
C ARG A 27 -2.91 -7.76 -11.19
N ARG A 28 -3.12 -9.07 -11.19
CA ARG A 28 -3.34 -9.88 -12.42
C ARG A 28 -4.62 -9.52 -13.17
N LEU A 29 -5.57 -8.86 -12.50
CA LEU A 29 -6.79 -8.34 -13.12
C LEU A 29 -6.60 -6.92 -13.69
N GLY A 30 -5.38 -6.36 -13.65
CA GLY A 30 -5.09 -5.00 -14.09
C GLY A 30 -5.45 -3.93 -13.07
N HIS A 31 -5.70 -4.29 -11.81
CA HIS A 31 -5.98 -3.32 -10.75
C HIS A 31 -4.73 -3.09 -9.88
N TYR A 32 -4.48 -1.84 -9.49
CA TYR A 32 -3.45 -1.51 -8.50
C TYR A 32 -4.07 -1.36 -7.10
N ALA A 33 -3.22 -1.49 -6.08
CA ALA A 33 -3.59 -1.23 -4.69
C ALA A 33 -2.77 -0.05 -4.13
N VAL A 34 -3.37 0.70 -3.21
CA VAL A 34 -2.69 1.79 -2.49
C VAL A 34 -2.55 1.38 -1.03
N ILE A 35 -1.31 1.29 -0.55
CA ILE A 35 -0.96 0.88 0.80
C ILE A 35 -0.33 2.07 1.51
N TRP A 36 -0.81 2.40 2.71
CA TRP A 36 -0.19 3.42 3.54
C TRP A 36 0.93 2.81 4.38
N GLN A 37 2.17 3.18 4.09
CA GLN A 37 3.36 2.73 4.81
C GLN A 37 4.22 3.94 5.15
N ASP A 38 4.66 4.04 6.41
CA ASP A 38 5.53 5.14 6.87
C ASP A 38 4.96 6.55 6.62
N GLY A 39 3.63 6.68 6.70
CA GLY A 39 2.93 7.93 6.43
C GLY A 39 2.86 8.32 4.94
N LYS A 40 3.24 7.42 4.03
CA LYS A 40 3.23 7.65 2.58
C LYS A 40 2.37 6.62 1.86
N PRO A 41 1.58 7.02 0.84
CA PRO A 41 0.89 6.08 -0.03
C PRO A 41 1.88 5.41 -0.99
N VAL A 42 1.98 4.09 -0.90
CA VAL A 42 2.76 3.22 -1.79
C VAL A 42 1.77 2.50 -2.70
N LEU A 43 1.89 2.70 -4.01
CA LEU A 43 1.09 1.94 -4.96
C LEU A 43 1.81 0.65 -5.33
N VAL A 44 1.05 -0.43 -5.40
CA VAL A 44 1.54 -1.76 -5.76
C VAL A 44 0.65 -2.30 -6.87
N GLY A 45 1.23 -2.48 -8.06
CA GLY A 45 0.54 -2.97 -9.24
C GLY A 45 1.26 -2.59 -10.54
N GLU A 46 1.12 -3.39 -11.60
CA GLU A 46 1.67 -3.04 -12.93
C GLU A 46 0.92 -1.86 -13.58
N ASP A 47 -0.37 -1.72 -13.27
CA ASP A 47 -1.22 -0.60 -13.69
C ASP A 47 -1.16 0.59 -12.71
N ALA A 48 -0.23 0.56 -11.74
CA ALA A 48 -0.10 1.64 -10.78
C ALA A 48 0.46 2.89 -11.48
N PRO A 49 -0.18 4.07 -11.34
CA PRO A 49 0.38 5.30 -11.88
C PRO A 49 1.73 5.61 -11.22
N GLU A 50 2.70 6.11 -11.99
CA GLU A 50 4.04 6.47 -11.52
C GLU A 50 4.03 7.54 -10.41
N GLN A 51 2.90 8.23 -10.22
CA GLN A 51 2.71 9.21 -9.16
C GLN A 51 1.57 8.79 -8.22
N PRO A 52 1.85 8.47 -6.94
CA PRO A 52 0.83 8.44 -5.90
C PRO A 52 0.26 9.84 -5.81
N TYR A 53 -1.03 9.97 -6.14
CA TYR A 53 -1.85 11.18 -5.99
C TYR A 53 -1.05 12.39 -5.49
N GLN A 54 -0.64 13.26 -6.42
CA GLN A 54 -0.25 14.61 -6.06
C GLN A 54 -1.43 15.18 -5.30
N GLN A 55 -1.31 15.26 -3.97
CA GLN A 55 -2.24 15.99 -3.14
C GLN A 55 -2.38 17.35 -3.81
N PRO A 56 -3.59 17.75 -4.26
CA PRO A 56 -3.76 19.01 -4.96
C PRO A 56 -3.16 20.06 -4.03
N SER A 57 -2.04 20.65 -4.46
CA SER A 57 -1.37 21.67 -3.68
C SER A 57 -2.39 22.77 -3.53
N ASN A 58 -2.87 22.99 -2.31
CA ASN A 58 -3.84 24.04 -1.98
C ASN A 58 -3.25 25.45 -2.17
N ASP A 59 -2.18 25.59 -2.95
CA ASP A 59 -1.42 26.81 -3.25
C ASP A 59 -2.00 27.60 -4.43
N GLN A 60 -3.17 27.20 -4.95
CA GLN A 60 -3.92 28.03 -5.90
C GLN A 60 -5.01 28.85 -5.19
N LYS A 61 -4.67 29.49 -4.06
CA LYS A 61 -5.45 30.59 -3.50
C LYS A 61 -4.66 31.90 -3.56
N SER A 62 -4.32 32.37 -4.76
CA SER A 62 -4.04 33.78 -5.04
C SER A 62 -3.84 34.04 -6.54
N LYS A 63 -4.92 34.36 -7.21
CA LYS A 63 -5.00 35.22 -8.40
C LYS A 63 -6.51 35.33 -8.67
N GLY A 64 -7.16 36.48 -8.63
CA GLY A 64 -6.82 37.89 -8.48
C GLY A 64 -8.14 38.62 -8.73
#